data_AF-A0AAW2XM63-F1
#
_entry.id   AF-A0AAW2XM63-F1
#
_cell.length_a   1.000
_cell.length_b   1.000
_cell.length_c   1.000
_cell.angle_alpha   90.00
_cell.angle_beta   90.00
_cell.angle_gamma   90.00
#
_symmetry.space_group_name_H-M   'P 1'
#
loop_
_entity.id
_entity.type
_entity.pdbx_description
1 polymer ?
#
loop_
_entity_poly.entity_id
_entity_poly.type
_entity_poly.pdbx_seq_one_letter_code
_entity_poly.pdbx_strand_id
1 'polypeptide(L)'
;MRMFSWLGRTASSCLSPLSQYARMNKDDEEGLGGEDDALLWSKDLEKHSHGEFSFAVVQANAVLEDQSQVETGRHATFVGVYDGHGGPDASRYISDHLFGHLLRLAREKGAMSEDVLRTAFSETENGFLTLVRRAYAIRPLTRDHNASMEEVRKELRNLHPEDSEIVVMKQGVWRIKGIIQVSRSIGDAYLKRPEFSLDPSFPRFHLPEPLRRPVLRADPAIVTRELQPNDKFLIFASDGLWEYLTNQEAVELVYNSPRVGIARRLLIWAMEKAAKTRQMPYSEIKKLDQG
;
A
#
# COMPACT_ATOMS: atom_id res chain seq x y z
N MET A 1 -28.39 23.16 14.01
CA MET A 1 -27.23 22.40 14.54
C MET A 1 -27.25 21.00 13.96
N ARG A 2 -26.52 20.75 12.87
CA ARG A 2 -26.36 19.43 12.23
C ARG A 2 -24.96 19.32 11.60
N MET A 3 -23.98 18.91 12.39
CA MET A 3 -22.76 18.29 11.86
C MET A 3 -22.99 16.77 11.70
N PHE A 4 -22.03 16.05 11.12
CA PHE A 4 -22.01 14.58 11.01
C PHE A 4 -23.06 13.92 10.07
N SER A 5 -23.17 14.40 8.83
CA SER A 5 -23.88 13.68 7.74
C SER A 5 -23.02 13.35 6.51
N TRP A 6 -21.69 13.51 6.63
CA TRP A 6 -20.69 13.26 5.58
C TRP A 6 -19.79 12.06 5.95
N LEU A 7 -19.17 12.09 7.13
CA LEU A 7 -18.36 10.99 7.70
C LEU A 7 -19.04 9.61 7.67
N GLY A 8 -20.36 9.55 7.84
CA GLY A 8 -21.14 8.31 7.77
C GLY A 8 -21.34 7.72 6.37
N ARG A 9 -20.79 8.33 5.30
CA ARG A 9 -20.86 7.81 3.93
C ARG A 9 -19.49 7.52 3.30
N THR A 10 -18.41 8.12 3.79
CA THR A 10 -17.04 7.87 3.26
C THR A 10 -16.40 6.59 3.79
N ALA A 11 -16.78 6.10 4.98
CA ALA A 11 -16.27 4.83 5.53
C ALA A 11 -17.04 3.57 5.06
N SER A 12 -18.18 3.72 4.37
CA SER A 12 -19.07 2.57 4.06
C SER A 12 -18.75 1.86 2.75
N SER A 13 -17.93 2.42 1.87
CA SER A 13 -17.64 1.85 0.53
C SER A 13 -16.56 0.79 0.52
N CYS A 14 -15.80 0.62 1.62
CA CYS A 14 -14.62 -0.26 1.68
C CYS A 14 -14.66 -1.28 2.85
N LEU A 15 -15.70 -1.25 3.69
CA LEU A 15 -15.72 -1.97 4.98
C LEU A 15 -16.94 -2.89 5.23
N SER A 16 -17.86 -3.04 4.26
CA SER A 16 -18.99 -3.97 4.38
C SER A 16 -18.65 -5.37 3.84
N PRO A 17 -18.89 -6.45 4.60
CA PRO A 17 -18.87 -7.81 4.06
C PRO A 17 -19.85 -7.99 2.88
N LEU A 18 -19.55 -8.92 1.98
CA LEU A 18 -20.30 -9.15 0.73
C LEU A 18 -21.75 -9.65 0.97
N SER A 19 -22.68 -8.72 1.25
CA SER A 19 -24.12 -8.95 1.09
C SER A 19 -24.93 -7.67 0.83
N GLN A 20 -25.43 -7.58 -0.41
CA GLN A 20 -26.78 -7.06 -0.74
C GLN A 20 -27.12 -5.56 -0.56
N TYR A 21 -26.23 -4.64 -0.94
CA TYR A 21 -26.67 -3.38 -1.59
C TYR A 21 -25.69 -3.03 -2.73
N ALA A 22 -26.10 -2.83 -3.99
CA ALA A 22 -27.45 -2.77 -4.56
C ALA A 22 -27.61 -3.68 -5.79
N ARG A 23 -28.85 -4.13 -6.05
CA ARG A 23 -29.28 -4.40 -7.43
C ARG A 23 -29.46 -3.06 -8.13
N MET A 24 -28.75 -2.84 -9.24
CA MET A 24 -29.22 -1.98 -10.32
C MET A 24 -29.25 -2.80 -11.62
N ASN A 25 -30.05 -2.36 -12.58
CA ASN A 25 -30.55 -3.24 -13.64
C ASN A 25 -29.53 -3.48 -14.77
N LYS A 26 -29.86 -4.44 -15.64
CA LYS A 26 -28.95 -5.07 -16.60
C LYS A 26 -28.90 -4.35 -17.96
N ASP A 27 -29.38 -3.12 -18.01
CA ASP A 27 -30.00 -2.56 -19.22
C ASP A 27 -29.33 -1.28 -19.77
N ASP A 28 -28.31 -0.73 -19.09
CA ASP A 28 -27.73 0.60 -19.37
C ASP A 28 -26.19 0.61 -19.66
N GLU A 29 -25.60 -0.45 -20.20
CA GLU A 29 -24.30 -0.35 -20.92
C GLU A 29 -24.25 -1.26 -22.16
N GLU A 30 -24.35 -0.65 -23.36
CA GLU A 30 -23.95 -1.31 -24.61
C GLU A 30 -22.44 -1.19 -24.84
N GLY A 31 -21.72 -2.30 -24.69
CA GLY A 31 -20.50 -2.58 -25.45
C GLY A 31 -19.16 -2.18 -24.81
N LEU A 32 -18.57 -3.10 -24.04
CA LEU A 32 -17.43 -3.90 -24.50
C LEU A 32 -17.25 -5.14 -23.60
N GLY A 33 -16.98 -6.30 -24.20
CA GLY A 33 -17.19 -7.59 -23.55
C GLY A 33 -16.09 -8.07 -22.58
N GLY A 34 -16.51 -8.84 -21.58
CA GLY A 34 -15.69 -9.62 -20.65
C GLY A 34 -16.56 -10.19 -19.53
N GLU A 35 -16.33 -11.43 -19.11
CA GLU A 35 -17.07 -12.03 -18.00
C GLU A 35 -16.83 -11.28 -16.68
N ASP A 36 -17.83 -11.29 -15.80
CA ASP A 36 -17.86 -10.50 -14.56
C ASP A 36 -16.80 -10.98 -13.56
N ASP A 37 -15.66 -10.29 -13.59
CA ASP A 37 -14.39 -10.77 -13.06
C ASP A 37 -14.26 -10.47 -11.58
N ALA A 38 -14.95 -11.24 -10.73
CA ALA A 38 -15.21 -10.92 -9.31
C ALA A 38 -13.99 -10.65 -8.40
N LEU A 39 -12.75 -10.90 -8.87
CA LEU A 39 -11.50 -10.56 -8.17
C LEU A 39 -10.90 -9.21 -8.62
N LEU A 40 -11.37 -8.62 -9.73
CA LEU A 40 -10.90 -7.37 -10.32
C LEU A 40 -11.95 -6.27 -10.13
N TRP A 41 -11.69 -5.37 -9.18
CA TRP A 41 -12.50 -4.18 -8.97
C TRP A 41 -11.81 -2.94 -9.57
N SER A 42 -12.59 -2.04 -10.17
CA SER A 42 -12.06 -0.79 -10.69
C SER A 42 -13.11 0.31 -10.71
N LYS A 43 -12.66 1.56 -10.59
CA LYS A 43 -13.49 2.74 -10.81
C LYS A 43 -12.86 3.62 -11.88
N ASP A 44 -13.71 4.07 -12.79
CA ASP A 44 -13.33 4.94 -13.90
C ASP A 44 -13.09 6.40 -13.45
N LEU A 45 -12.91 7.31 -14.42
CA LEU A 45 -12.58 8.71 -14.23
C LEU A 45 -13.55 9.46 -13.30
N GLU A 46 -13.05 9.78 -12.11
CA GLU A 46 -13.71 10.58 -11.09
C GLU A 46 -13.03 11.94 -10.90
N LYS A 47 -13.81 12.97 -10.58
CA LYS A 47 -13.31 14.35 -10.55
C LYS A 47 -12.63 14.71 -9.22
N HIS A 48 -11.54 15.46 -9.29
CA HIS A 48 -10.85 16.00 -8.13
C HIS A 48 -10.41 17.46 -8.35
N SER A 49 -9.75 18.07 -7.35
CA SER A 49 -9.45 19.51 -7.29
C SER A 49 -8.69 20.08 -8.51
N HIS A 50 -7.95 19.24 -9.24
CA HIS A 50 -7.06 19.65 -10.33
C HIS A 50 -7.13 18.73 -11.56
N GLY A 51 -8.15 17.86 -11.67
CA GLY A 51 -8.23 16.89 -12.77
C GLY A 51 -9.20 15.73 -12.53
N GLU A 52 -8.82 14.55 -13.03
CA GLU A 52 -9.57 13.30 -12.95
C GLU A 52 -8.65 12.16 -12.48
N PHE A 53 -9.16 11.22 -11.69
CA PHE A 53 -8.45 10.02 -11.24
C PHE A 53 -9.25 8.75 -11.53
N SER A 54 -8.58 7.62 -11.66
CA SER A 54 -9.18 6.28 -11.79
C SER A 54 -8.32 5.31 -10.96
N PHE A 55 -8.92 4.24 -10.44
CA PHE A 55 -8.20 3.21 -9.67
C PHE A 55 -8.67 1.80 -10.06
N ALA A 56 -7.82 0.80 -9.78
CA ALA A 56 -8.15 -0.61 -9.89
C ALA A 56 -7.40 -1.41 -8.83
N VAL A 57 -7.99 -2.53 -8.40
CA VAL A 57 -7.46 -3.47 -7.41
C VAL A 57 -7.76 -4.88 -7.90
N VAL A 58 -6.82 -5.81 -7.72
CA VAL A 58 -7.07 -7.26 -7.85
C VAL A 58 -6.75 -7.95 -6.55
N GLN A 59 -7.66 -8.83 -6.13
CA GLN A 59 -7.46 -9.68 -4.97
C GLN A 59 -6.62 -10.91 -5.35
N ALA A 60 -5.37 -10.95 -4.87
CA ALA A 60 -4.48 -12.11 -5.00
C ALA A 60 -4.60 -13.09 -3.81
N ASN A 61 -4.79 -12.58 -2.59
CA ASN A 61 -4.82 -13.38 -1.35
C ASN A 61 -6.27 -13.60 -0.86
N ALA A 62 -6.49 -14.65 -0.05
CA ALA A 62 -7.80 -14.97 0.55
C ALA A 62 -8.41 -13.80 1.34
N VAL A 63 -7.55 -13.03 2.00
CA VAL A 63 -7.84 -11.73 2.60
C VAL A 63 -7.10 -10.68 1.79
N LEU A 64 -7.78 -9.63 1.34
CA LEU A 64 -7.12 -8.51 0.69
C LEU A 64 -6.34 -7.71 1.74
N GLU A 65 -5.03 -7.91 1.79
CA GLU A 65 -4.11 -7.17 2.67
C GLU A 65 -3.88 -5.74 2.16
N ASP A 66 -3.81 -5.53 0.84
CA ASP A 66 -3.71 -4.20 0.22
C ASP A 66 -4.93 -3.33 0.51
N GLN A 67 -4.70 -2.05 0.80
CA GLN A 67 -5.75 -1.04 0.95
C GLN A 67 -5.42 0.20 0.11
N SER A 68 -6.43 0.95 -0.32
CA SER A 68 -6.22 2.22 -1.03
C SER A 68 -7.37 3.19 -0.81
N GLN A 69 -7.08 4.50 -0.90
CA GLN A 69 -8.06 5.54 -0.70
C GLN A 69 -7.71 6.84 -1.43
N VAL A 70 -8.76 7.60 -1.78
CA VAL A 70 -8.65 8.92 -2.40
C VAL A 70 -9.62 9.89 -1.72
N GLU A 71 -9.10 10.97 -1.16
CA GLU A 71 -9.91 12.09 -0.64
C GLU A 71 -9.72 13.33 -1.49
N THR A 72 -10.83 13.93 -1.94
CA THR A 72 -10.83 15.11 -2.80
C THR A 72 -11.38 16.33 -2.06
N GLY A 73 -10.53 17.35 -1.91
CA GLY A 73 -10.90 18.65 -1.37
C GLY A 73 -11.08 19.70 -2.46
N ARG A 74 -11.37 20.95 -2.08
CA ARG A 74 -11.47 22.07 -3.04
C ARG A 74 -10.10 22.52 -3.60
N HIS A 75 -9.02 22.28 -2.86
CA HIS A 75 -7.67 22.80 -3.15
C HIS A 75 -6.57 21.73 -3.06
N ALA A 76 -6.92 20.48 -2.77
CA ALA A 76 -5.99 19.37 -2.61
C ALA A 76 -6.68 18.04 -2.94
N THR A 77 -5.87 17.04 -3.26
CA THR A 77 -6.28 15.63 -3.36
C THR A 77 -5.25 14.81 -2.62
N PHE A 78 -5.72 13.91 -1.77
CA PHE A 78 -4.89 12.93 -1.07
C PHE A 78 -5.13 11.56 -1.71
N VAL A 79 -4.05 10.86 -2.04
CA VAL A 79 -4.07 9.50 -2.60
C VAL A 79 -3.19 8.62 -1.73
N GLY A 80 -3.69 7.45 -1.37
CA GLY A 80 -2.99 6.47 -0.55
C GLY A 80 -3.14 5.08 -1.16
N VAL A 81 -2.03 4.35 -1.23
CA VAL A 81 -1.97 2.92 -1.54
C VAL A 81 -1.09 2.30 -0.45
N TYR A 82 -1.60 1.26 0.19
CA TYR A 82 -1.03 0.66 1.39
C TYR A 82 -0.88 -0.84 1.15
N ASP A 83 0.32 -1.21 0.71
CA ASP A 83 0.81 -2.58 0.59
C ASP A 83 0.74 -3.27 1.97
N GLY A 84 0.03 -4.40 2.05
CA GLY A 84 -0.26 -5.08 3.30
C GLY A 84 0.47 -6.41 3.46
N HIS A 85 1.08 -6.66 4.63
CA HIS A 85 1.81 -7.90 4.88
C HIS A 85 1.61 -8.46 6.29
N GLY A 86 1.26 -9.73 6.38
CA GLY A 86 1.07 -10.45 7.65
C GLY A 86 -0.29 -10.21 8.29
N GLY A 87 -1.28 -9.78 7.49
CA GLY A 87 -2.63 -9.41 7.91
C GLY A 87 -3.00 -7.98 7.46
N PRO A 88 -4.30 -7.71 7.23
CA PRO A 88 -4.79 -6.42 6.72
C PRO A 88 -4.85 -5.31 7.78
N ASP A 89 -4.54 -5.59 9.04
CA ASP A 89 -4.85 -4.66 10.14
C ASP A 89 -3.97 -3.40 10.14
N ALA A 90 -2.72 -3.50 9.66
CA ALA A 90 -1.85 -2.35 9.49
C ALA A 90 -2.32 -1.45 8.35
N SER A 91 -2.48 -1.98 7.13
CA SER A 91 -2.93 -1.25 5.94
C SER A 91 -4.32 -0.63 6.15
N ARG A 92 -5.25 -1.36 6.77
CA ARG A 92 -6.59 -0.83 7.13
C ARG A 92 -6.48 0.31 8.13
N TYR A 93 -5.72 0.16 9.20
CA TYR A 93 -5.58 1.22 10.20
C TYR A 93 -4.98 2.50 9.60
N ILE A 94 -3.98 2.39 8.72
CA ILE A 94 -3.41 3.54 8.00
C ILE A 94 -4.49 4.23 7.17
N SER A 95 -5.31 3.46 6.44
CA SER A 95 -6.43 3.97 5.67
C SER A 95 -7.38 4.79 6.55
N ASP A 96 -7.92 4.16 7.61
CA ASP A 96 -8.91 4.73 8.52
C ASP A 96 -8.44 6.03 9.23
N HIS A 97 -7.12 6.24 9.39
CA HIS A 97 -6.58 7.29 10.27
C HIS A 97 -5.70 8.33 9.57
N LEU A 98 -4.86 7.97 8.59
CA LEU A 98 -3.77 8.84 8.11
C LEU A 98 -4.27 10.16 7.52
N PHE A 99 -5.33 10.13 6.73
CA PHE A 99 -5.91 11.35 6.15
C PHE A 99 -6.63 12.19 7.20
N GLY A 100 -7.25 11.58 8.21
CA GLY A 100 -7.78 12.26 9.39
C GLY A 100 -6.71 13.04 10.15
N HIS A 101 -5.54 12.42 10.40
CA HIS A 101 -4.40 13.11 11.00
C HIS A 101 -3.88 14.26 10.12
N LEU A 102 -3.71 14.04 8.81
CA LEU A 102 -3.25 15.06 7.86
C LEU A 102 -4.20 16.28 7.81
N LEU A 103 -5.51 16.06 7.66
CA LEU A 103 -6.50 17.14 7.59
C LEU A 103 -6.58 17.93 8.90
N ARG A 104 -6.49 17.26 10.05
CA ARG A 104 -6.48 17.90 11.36
C ARG A 104 -5.24 18.79 11.54
N LEU A 105 -4.04 18.23 11.32
CA LEU A 105 -2.77 18.94 11.48
C LEU A 105 -2.59 20.09 10.49
N ALA A 106 -3.03 19.91 9.23
CA ALA A 106 -3.00 20.97 8.22
C ALA A 106 -3.96 22.13 8.56
N ARG A 107 -5.12 21.83 9.17
CA ARG A 107 -6.05 22.86 9.66
C ARG A 107 -5.48 23.62 10.87
N GLU A 108 -4.78 22.93 11.77
CA GLU A 108 -4.15 23.53 12.95
C GLU A 108 -2.94 24.41 12.61
N LYS A 109 -2.09 23.97 11.68
CA LYS A 109 -0.94 24.77 11.18
C LYS A 109 -1.30 25.75 10.06
N GLY A 110 -2.54 25.73 9.58
CA GLY A 110 -3.04 26.57 8.48
C GLY A 110 -2.56 26.20 7.07
N ALA A 111 -1.63 25.26 6.93
CA ALA A 111 -1.06 24.82 5.66
C ALA A 111 -0.58 23.35 5.72
N MET A 112 -0.49 22.71 4.55
CA MET A 112 0.24 21.45 4.38
C MET A 112 1.75 21.73 4.37
N SER A 113 2.55 20.85 4.96
CA SER A 113 4.02 20.99 5.03
C SER A 113 4.69 19.64 5.30
N GLU A 114 6.00 19.56 5.11
CA GLU A 114 6.80 18.38 5.48
C GLU A 114 6.59 18.01 6.96
N ASP A 115 6.58 18.98 7.86
CA ASP A 115 6.28 18.76 9.28
C ASP A 115 4.89 18.14 9.52
N VAL A 116 3.86 18.59 8.78
CA VAL A 116 2.51 18.02 8.88
C VAL A 116 2.52 16.57 8.40
N LEU A 117 3.20 16.26 7.29
CA LEU A 117 3.36 14.90 6.80
C LEU A 117 4.10 14.02 7.82
N ARG A 118 5.27 14.45 8.33
CA ARG A 118 6.05 13.70 9.33
C ARG A 118 5.26 13.50 10.62
N THR A 119 4.54 14.52 11.09
CA THR A 119 3.71 14.43 12.30
C THR A 119 2.52 13.51 12.08
N ALA A 120 1.81 13.61 10.94
CA ALA A 120 0.63 12.78 10.67
C ALA A 120 0.98 11.30 10.52
N PHE A 121 2.07 10.97 9.82
CA PHE A 121 2.60 9.60 9.81
C PHE A 121 2.98 9.17 11.23
N SER A 122 3.75 9.98 11.97
CA SER A 122 4.14 9.61 13.34
C SER A 122 2.96 9.48 14.31
N GLU A 123 1.88 10.24 14.14
CA GLU A 123 0.65 10.11 14.95
C GLU A 123 -0.18 8.88 14.56
N THR A 124 -0.42 8.67 13.27
CA THR A 124 -1.08 7.45 12.74
C THR A 124 -0.36 6.23 13.27
N GLU A 125 0.96 6.26 13.17
CA GLU A 125 1.86 5.24 13.66
C GLU A 125 1.70 5.10 15.18
N ASN A 126 2.07 6.09 16.01
CA ASN A 126 1.90 6.01 17.49
C ASN A 126 0.47 5.63 17.95
N GLY A 127 -0.57 5.92 17.14
CA GLY A 127 -1.95 5.46 17.28
C GLY A 127 -2.14 3.95 17.07
N PHE A 128 -1.75 3.41 15.90
CA PHE A 128 -1.82 1.97 15.56
C PHE A 128 -1.20 1.10 16.65
N LEU A 129 -0.27 1.68 17.39
CA LEU A 129 0.66 1.01 18.30
C LEU A 129 0.28 1.17 19.74
N THR A 130 -0.47 2.21 20.06
CA THR A 130 -1.31 2.21 21.24
C THR A 130 -2.37 1.11 21.09
N LEU A 131 -2.81 0.80 19.86
CA LEU A 131 -3.71 -0.30 19.54
C LEU A 131 -3.03 -1.68 19.65
N VAL A 132 -1.94 -1.92 18.91
CA VAL A 132 -1.12 -3.14 19.04
C VAL A 132 -0.69 -3.32 20.50
N ARG A 133 -0.22 -2.28 21.21
CA ARG A 133 0.07 -2.37 22.67
C ARG A 133 -1.11 -2.78 23.57
N ARG A 134 -2.35 -2.47 23.19
CA ARG A 134 -3.55 -2.96 23.89
C ARG A 134 -3.92 -4.39 23.49
N ALA A 135 -3.36 -4.90 22.39
CA ALA A 135 -3.60 -6.22 21.80
C ALA A 135 -2.35 -7.13 21.75
N TYR A 136 -1.35 -6.89 22.62
CA TYR A 136 0.08 -7.30 22.59
C TYR A 136 1.03 -6.28 21.93
N ALA A 137 1.77 -5.55 22.79
CA ALA A 137 2.89 -4.63 22.50
C ALA A 137 3.51 -4.65 21.09
N ILE A 138 3.61 -3.49 20.37
CA ILE A 138 4.84 -2.63 20.24
C ILE A 138 4.72 -1.33 19.36
N ARG A 139 5.67 -1.01 18.43
CA ARG A 139 5.90 0.25 17.66
C ARG A 139 6.77 0.15 16.35
N PRO A 140 6.51 0.94 15.27
CA PRO A 140 7.27 1.04 14.01
C PRO A 140 7.20 2.49 13.34
N LEU A 141 7.17 2.89 12.03
CA LEU A 141 7.60 2.42 10.67
C LEU A 141 7.62 3.52 9.50
N THR A 142 7.87 3.18 8.22
CA THR A 142 8.18 3.99 6.97
C THR A 142 9.53 4.75 6.93
N ARG A 143 10.08 5.40 5.86
CA ARG A 143 10.09 5.34 4.35
C ARG A 143 10.13 3.97 3.63
N ASP A 144 9.73 3.99 2.36
CA ASP A 144 10.08 3.05 1.29
C ASP A 144 11.58 2.70 1.27
N HIS A 145 11.91 1.47 1.67
CA HIS A 145 13.24 0.86 1.66
C HIS A 145 13.06 -0.64 1.41
N ASN A 146 13.85 -1.25 0.53
CA ASN A 146 13.77 -2.69 0.25
C ASN A 146 15.17 -3.29 0.06
N ALA A 147 15.42 -4.46 0.65
CA ALA A 147 16.70 -5.18 0.56
C ALA A 147 17.05 -5.65 -0.87
N SER A 148 16.11 -5.57 -1.82
CA SER A 148 16.38 -5.65 -3.26
C SER A 148 17.30 -4.52 -3.76
N MET A 149 17.30 -3.35 -3.13
CA MET A 149 18.13 -2.19 -3.48
C MET A 149 19.51 -2.27 -2.83
N GLU A 150 20.58 -2.01 -3.59
CA GLU A 150 21.95 -2.15 -3.06
C GLU A 150 22.29 -1.13 -1.98
N GLU A 151 21.88 0.13 -2.13
CA GLU A 151 22.14 1.18 -1.13
C GLU A 151 21.46 0.89 0.21
N VAL A 152 20.30 0.24 0.18
CA VAL A 152 19.62 -0.26 1.39
C VAL A 152 20.41 -1.41 2.03
N ARG A 153 20.97 -2.34 1.24
CA ARG A 153 21.87 -3.39 1.77
C ARG A 153 23.15 -2.81 2.37
N LYS A 154 23.72 -1.76 1.77
CA LYS A 154 24.88 -1.03 2.30
C LYS A 154 24.53 -0.32 3.60
N GLU A 155 23.42 0.41 3.65
CA GLU A 155 22.97 1.10 4.86
C GLU A 155 22.73 0.12 6.01
N LEU A 156 22.02 -0.99 5.77
CA LEU A 156 21.78 -2.02 6.80
C LEU A 156 23.08 -2.62 7.34
N ARG A 157 24.07 -2.90 6.48
CA ARG A 157 25.39 -3.40 6.93
C ARG A 157 26.18 -2.34 7.70
N ASN A 158 26.12 -1.07 7.28
CA ASN A 158 26.78 0.03 7.97
C ASN A 158 26.13 0.35 9.33
N LEU A 159 24.82 0.15 9.46
CA LEU A 159 24.07 0.32 10.71
C LEU A 159 24.19 -0.88 11.66
N HIS A 160 24.56 -2.07 11.16
CA HIS A 160 24.68 -3.32 11.93
C HIS A 160 25.98 -4.08 11.57
N PRO A 161 27.17 -3.48 11.74
CA PRO A 161 28.43 -4.09 11.30
C PRO A 161 28.79 -5.38 12.05
N GLU A 162 28.20 -5.62 13.23
CA GLU A 162 28.36 -6.84 14.03
C GLU A 162 27.39 -7.98 13.68
N ASP A 163 26.40 -7.75 12.81
CA ASP A 163 25.36 -8.73 12.46
C ASP A 163 25.53 -9.22 11.01
N SER A 164 26.28 -10.31 10.84
CA SER A 164 26.54 -10.91 9.52
C SER A 164 25.27 -11.44 8.83
N GLU A 165 24.18 -11.67 9.57
CA GLU A 165 22.89 -12.12 9.05
C GLU A 165 21.88 -10.97 8.86
N ILE A 166 22.29 -9.70 9.00
CA ILE A 166 21.39 -8.55 8.86
C ILE A 166 20.62 -8.56 7.54
N VAL A 167 21.26 -8.97 6.44
CA VAL A 167 20.65 -9.13 5.12
C VAL A 167 21.22 -10.37 4.42
N VAL A 168 20.36 -11.37 4.22
CA VAL A 168 20.70 -12.68 3.63
C VAL A 168 19.85 -12.97 2.39
N MET A 169 20.36 -13.81 1.50
CA MET A 169 19.61 -14.31 0.35
C MET A 169 18.86 -15.60 0.74
N LYS A 170 17.52 -15.60 0.65
CA LYS A 170 16.70 -16.82 0.81
C LYS A 170 15.80 -16.99 -0.41
N GLN A 171 15.79 -18.18 -1.00
CA GLN A 171 14.94 -18.53 -2.15
C GLN A 171 15.03 -17.53 -3.33
N GLY A 172 16.25 -17.03 -3.61
CA GLY A 172 16.50 -16.04 -4.67
C GLY A 172 16.18 -14.58 -4.30
N VAL A 173 15.69 -14.32 -3.09
CA VAL A 173 15.24 -13.00 -2.62
C VAL A 173 16.08 -12.52 -1.44
N TRP A 174 16.53 -11.26 -1.49
CA TRP A 174 17.21 -10.60 -0.36
C TRP A 174 16.20 -10.29 0.77
N ARG A 175 16.45 -10.79 1.98
CA ARG A 175 15.59 -10.59 3.16
C ARG A 175 16.39 -10.17 4.40
N ILE A 176 15.84 -9.21 5.14
CA ILE A 176 16.39 -8.65 6.38
C ILE A 176 16.15 -9.66 7.51
N LYS A 177 17.22 -10.03 8.23
CA LYS A 177 17.27 -11.21 9.13
C LYS A 177 16.68 -12.50 8.51
N GLY A 178 16.62 -12.57 7.18
CA GLY A 178 15.98 -13.65 6.45
C GLY A 178 14.45 -13.75 6.60
N ILE A 179 13.75 -12.66 6.96
CA ILE A 179 12.29 -12.62 7.13
C ILE A 179 11.65 -11.71 6.07
N ILE A 180 11.84 -10.39 6.15
CA ILE A 180 11.12 -9.39 5.35
C ILE A 180 11.99 -8.79 4.23
N GLN A 181 11.39 -8.34 3.13
CA GLN A 181 12.10 -7.61 2.07
C GLN A 181 12.24 -6.11 2.37
N VAL A 182 11.19 -5.45 2.82
CA VAL A 182 11.23 -4.02 3.14
C VAL A 182 12.02 -3.74 4.41
N SER A 183 12.89 -2.74 4.39
CA SER A 183 13.50 -2.19 5.60
C SER A 183 12.57 -1.23 6.31
N ARG A 184 11.52 -0.74 5.64
CA ARG A 184 10.45 -0.03 6.31
C ARG A 184 9.07 -0.12 5.59
N SER A 185 8.12 -0.82 6.21
CA SER A 185 6.66 -1.01 5.97
C SER A 185 5.79 -0.01 6.79
N ILE A 186 4.57 -0.38 7.24
CA ILE A 186 3.94 -0.07 8.56
C ILE A 186 3.49 -1.40 9.20
N GLY A 187 3.55 -1.56 10.53
CA GLY A 187 3.49 -2.88 11.20
C GLY A 187 4.84 -3.40 11.70
N ASP A 188 5.17 -4.68 11.47
CA ASP A 188 6.46 -5.38 11.72
C ASP A 188 7.21 -5.16 13.05
N ALA A 189 6.57 -4.54 14.03
CA ALA A 189 6.67 -4.81 15.46
C ALA A 189 8.01 -5.44 15.94
N TYR A 190 8.03 -6.78 15.97
CA TYR A 190 9.12 -7.67 16.38
C TYR A 190 10.49 -7.40 15.73
N LEU A 191 10.55 -6.80 14.53
CA LEU A 191 11.79 -6.44 13.82
C LEU A 191 12.39 -5.08 14.25
N LYS A 192 11.80 -4.42 15.25
CA LYS A 192 12.11 -3.01 15.51
C LYS A 192 12.66 -2.74 16.89
N ARG A 193 12.39 -3.59 17.87
CA ARG A 193 12.81 -3.43 19.26
C ARG A 193 12.65 -4.81 19.99
N PRO A 194 13.12 -5.00 21.26
CA PRO A 194 13.20 -6.34 21.89
C PRO A 194 12.04 -6.82 22.80
N GLU A 195 11.40 -5.99 23.64
CA GLU A 195 10.19 -6.30 24.47
C GLU A 195 8.93 -6.79 23.66
N PHE A 196 9.12 -7.16 22.39
CA PHE A 196 8.14 -7.47 21.34
C PHE A 196 8.48 -8.75 20.57
N SER A 197 9.70 -9.31 20.73
CA SER A 197 10.17 -10.42 19.90
C SER A 197 9.30 -11.65 20.12
N LEU A 198 8.88 -12.28 19.02
CA LEU A 198 7.89 -13.36 19.05
C LEU A 198 8.50 -14.68 19.54
N ASP A 199 7.70 -15.41 20.31
CA ASP A 199 8.03 -16.74 20.84
C ASP A 199 8.42 -17.72 19.71
N PRO A 200 9.33 -18.69 19.94
CA PRO A 200 9.63 -19.78 19.01
C PRO A 200 8.40 -20.50 18.42
N SER A 201 7.23 -20.45 19.07
CA SER A 201 5.96 -20.94 18.53
C SER A 201 5.49 -20.24 17.24
N PHE A 202 6.11 -19.13 16.84
CA PHE A 202 5.82 -18.38 15.61
C PHE A 202 7.00 -18.46 14.60
N PRO A 203 7.36 -19.65 14.09
CA PRO A 203 8.63 -19.87 13.36
C PRO A 203 8.78 -19.07 12.04
N ARG A 204 7.69 -18.54 11.46
CA ARG A 204 7.73 -17.65 10.28
C ARG A 204 8.27 -16.25 10.61
N PHE A 205 8.19 -15.82 11.87
CA PHE A 205 8.51 -14.47 12.35
C PHE A 205 9.51 -14.46 13.51
N HIS A 206 9.86 -15.62 14.06
CA HIS A 206 10.84 -15.77 15.14
C HIS A 206 12.25 -15.35 14.69
N LEU A 207 12.97 -14.66 15.57
CA LEU A 207 14.33 -14.18 15.35
C LEU A 207 15.33 -15.06 16.12
N PRO A 208 16.32 -15.71 15.45
CA PRO A 208 17.28 -16.61 16.12
C PRO A 208 18.13 -15.94 17.21
N GLU A 209 18.42 -14.64 17.07
CA GLU A 209 19.03 -13.82 18.11
C GLU A 209 18.16 -12.59 18.43
N PRO A 210 18.03 -12.18 19.71
CA PRO A 210 17.37 -10.94 20.09
C PRO A 210 18.02 -9.69 19.46
N LEU A 211 17.19 -8.74 19.03
CA LEU A 211 17.68 -7.51 18.38
C LEU A 211 18.45 -6.61 19.35
N ARG A 212 19.72 -6.34 19.04
CA ARG A 212 20.55 -5.34 19.75
C ARG A 212 20.10 -3.90 19.46
N ARG A 213 19.53 -3.66 18.28
CA ARG A 213 19.03 -2.37 17.78
C ARG A 213 17.91 -2.59 16.73
N PRO A 214 17.05 -1.61 16.42
CA PRO A 214 16.01 -1.73 15.39
C PRO A 214 16.59 -2.12 14.02
N VAL A 215 16.03 -3.11 13.31
CA VAL A 215 16.43 -3.40 11.91
C VAL A 215 15.51 -2.71 10.88
N LEU A 216 14.39 -2.15 11.32
CA LEU A 216 13.47 -1.34 10.49
C LEU A 216 13.26 0.08 11.11
N ARG A 217 13.04 1.14 10.30
CA ARG A 217 12.96 2.58 10.74
C ARG A 217 11.59 3.23 10.60
N ALA A 218 11.37 4.51 10.95
CA ALA A 218 10.07 5.01 11.46
C ALA A 218 9.58 6.40 10.95
N ASP A 219 10.07 6.84 9.80
CA ASP A 219 10.06 8.24 9.34
C ASP A 219 9.83 8.30 7.81
N PRO A 220 8.72 8.88 7.30
CA PRO A 220 8.23 8.64 5.93
C PRO A 220 9.05 9.28 4.81
N ALA A 221 8.80 8.75 3.60
CA ALA A 221 9.46 9.17 2.36
C ALA A 221 8.82 10.45 1.83
N ILE A 222 9.46 11.59 2.11
CA ILE A 222 8.97 12.89 1.66
C ILE A 222 9.85 13.38 0.51
N VAL A 223 9.19 13.76 -0.58
CA VAL A 223 9.72 14.36 -1.79
C VAL A 223 8.71 15.41 -2.22
N THR A 224 9.13 16.66 -2.38
CA THR A 224 8.28 17.78 -2.77
C THR A 224 8.65 18.22 -4.19
N ARG A 225 7.65 18.40 -5.06
CA ARG A 225 7.81 18.86 -6.45
C ARG A 225 6.70 19.84 -6.79
N GLU A 226 7.05 20.94 -7.45
CA GLU A 226 6.08 21.81 -8.12
C GLU A 226 5.67 21.18 -9.45
N LEU A 227 4.36 20.99 -9.66
CA LEU A 227 3.82 20.44 -10.90
C LEU A 227 4.07 21.39 -12.07
N GLN A 228 4.65 20.85 -13.15
CA GLN A 228 4.99 21.62 -14.35
C GLN A 228 3.93 21.45 -15.44
N PRO A 229 3.75 22.40 -16.39
CA PRO A 229 2.74 22.29 -17.45
C PRO A 229 2.91 21.07 -18.39
N ASN A 230 4.08 20.44 -18.39
CA ASN A 230 4.36 19.19 -19.10
C ASN A 230 4.07 17.92 -18.29
N ASP A 231 3.84 18.00 -16.97
CA ASP A 231 3.41 16.85 -16.15
C ASP A 231 1.97 16.47 -16.52
N LYS A 232 1.73 15.22 -16.94
CA LYS A 232 0.44 14.78 -17.53
C LYS A 232 -0.40 13.85 -16.65
N PHE A 233 0.25 13.05 -15.81
CA PHE A 233 -0.38 12.14 -14.86
C PHE A 233 0.64 11.70 -13.80
N LEU A 234 0.14 11.06 -12.75
CA LEU A 234 0.92 10.34 -11.74
C LEU A 234 0.34 8.93 -11.61
N ILE A 235 1.18 7.94 -11.31
CA ILE A 235 0.76 6.55 -11.08
C ILE A 235 1.16 6.17 -9.65
N PHE A 236 0.23 5.59 -8.89
CA PHE A 236 0.45 5.06 -7.55
C PHE A 236 -0.04 3.60 -7.53
N ALA A 237 0.79 2.67 -7.05
CA ALA A 237 0.47 1.25 -6.92
C ALA A 237 1.44 0.56 -5.93
N SER A 238 1.01 -0.56 -5.33
CA SER A 238 1.81 -1.48 -4.51
C SER A 238 2.84 -2.28 -5.34
N ASP A 239 3.74 -3.01 -4.68
CA ASP A 239 4.88 -3.63 -5.39
C ASP A 239 4.45 -4.71 -6.41
N GLY A 240 3.32 -5.37 -6.20
CA GLY A 240 2.73 -6.35 -7.12
C GLY A 240 2.37 -5.82 -8.52
N LEU A 241 2.30 -4.50 -8.76
CA LEU A 241 2.27 -3.94 -10.13
C LEU A 241 3.69 -3.85 -10.71
N TRP A 242 4.62 -3.36 -9.91
CA TRP A 242 6.00 -3.05 -10.29
C TRP A 242 6.91 -4.29 -10.38
N GLU A 243 6.51 -5.42 -9.80
CA GLU A 243 7.10 -6.75 -10.06
C GLU A 243 7.08 -7.09 -11.57
N TYR A 244 6.01 -6.68 -12.27
CA TYR A 244 5.77 -7.06 -13.66
C TYR A 244 5.95 -5.90 -14.63
N LEU A 245 5.59 -4.67 -14.28
CA LEU A 245 5.75 -3.49 -15.15
C LEU A 245 6.87 -2.59 -14.67
N THR A 246 7.82 -2.27 -15.56
CA THR A 246 8.77 -1.19 -15.32
C THR A 246 8.08 0.17 -15.39
N ASN A 247 8.65 1.19 -14.74
CA ASN A 247 8.14 2.57 -14.77
C ASN A 247 7.91 3.08 -16.20
N GLN A 248 8.80 2.74 -17.14
CA GLN A 248 8.71 3.18 -18.54
C GLN A 248 7.54 2.49 -19.25
N GLU A 249 7.38 1.17 -19.10
CA GLU A 249 6.24 0.43 -19.66
C GLU A 249 4.91 0.96 -19.09
N ALA A 250 4.83 1.19 -17.78
CA ALA A 250 3.62 1.73 -17.15
C ALA A 250 3.28 3.15 -17.67
N VAL A 251 4.28 4.01 -17.84
CA VAL A 251 4.12 5.35 -18.43
C VAL A 251 3.68 5.27 -19.90
N GLU A 252 4.28 4.39 -20.71
CA GLU A 252 3.92 4.20 -22.12
C GLU A 252 2.51 3.62 -22.29
N LEU A 253 2.13 2.64 -21.45
CA LEU A 253 0.78 2.08 -21.45
C LEU A 253 -0.27 3.11 -21.03
N VAL A 254 0.03 3.97 -20.06
CA VAL A 254 -0.88 5.07 -19.65
C VAL A 254 -0.95 6.19 -20.68
N TYR A 255 0.17 6.57 -21.29
CA TYR A 255 0.25 7.67 -22.26
C TYR A 255 -0.44 7.34 -23.59
N ASN A 256 -0.29 6.11 -24.09
CA ASN A 256 -0.81 5.70 -25.41
C ASN A 256 -2.25 5.12 -25.37
N SER A 257 -2.88 5.08 -24.19
CA SER A 257 -4.22 4.51 -24.00
C SER A 257 -5.32 5.57 -23.87
N PRO A 258 -6.59 5.20 -24.12
CA PRO A 258 -7.73 6.00 -23.66
C PRO A 258 -7.69 6.25 -22.15
N ARG A 259 -8.24 7.37 -21.67
CA ARG A 259 -8.34 7.69 -20.23
C ARG A 259 -9.40 6.82 -19.53
N VAL A 260 -10.53 6.57 -20.20
CA VAL A 260 -11.68 5.80 -19.66
C VAL A 260 -11.26 4.35 -19.44
N GLY A 261 -11.28 3.88 -18.20
CA GLY A 261 -10.90 2.53 -17.77
C GLY A 261 -9.40 2.29 -17.63
N ILE A 262 -8.59 3.34 -17.50
CA ILE A 262 -7.13 3.23 -17.63
C ILE A 262 -6.47 2.37 -16.54
N ALA A 263 -6.86 2.54 -15.28
CA ALA A 263 -6.28 1.77 -14.17
C ALA A 263 -6.55 0.27 -14.32
N ARG A 264 -7.77 -0.09 -14.78
CA ARG A 264 -8.17 -1.49 -15.06
C ARG A 264 -7.26 -2.12 -16.13
N ARG A 265 -6.97 -1.39 -17.22
CA ARG A 265 -6.08 -1.89 -18.29
C ARG A 265 -4.63 -2.02 -17.82
N LEU A 266 -4.11 -1.04 -17.08
CA LEU A 266 -2.74 -1.10 -16.52
C LEU A 266 -2.54 -2.36 -15.67
N LEU A 267 -3.54 -2.70 -14.85
CA LEU A 267 -3.53 -3.90 -14.02
C LEU A 267 -3.63 -5.19 -14.87
N ILE A 268 -4.55 -5.25 -15.85
CA ILE A 268 -4.66 -6.40 -16.78
C ILE A 268 -3.33 -6.66 -17.51
N TRP A 269 -2.61 -5.62 -17.96
CA TRP A 269 -1.30 -5.80 -18.59
C TRP A 269 -0.23 -6.35 -17.63
N ALA A 270 -0.24 -5.95 -16.35
CA ALA A 270 0.62 -6.55 -15.34
C ALA A 270 0.32 -8.05 -15.14
N MET A 271 -0.97 -8.42 -15.04
CA MET A 271 -1.38 -9.83 -14.92
C MET A 271 -1.06 -10.67 -16.16
N GLU A 272 -1.24 -10.12 -17.37
CA GLU A 272 -0.81 -10.78 -18.61
C GLU A 272 0.70 -11.02 -18.63
N LYS A 273 1.50 -10.06 -18.15
CA LYS A 273 2.95 -10.19 -18.10
C LYS A 273 3.38 -11.18 -17.01
N ALA A 274 2.72 -11.20 -15.85
CA ALA A 274 2.87 -12.24 -14.85
C ALA A 274 2.58 -13.64 -15.41
N ALA A 275 1.52 -13.79 -16.21
CA ALA A 275 1.13 -15.06 -16.84
C ALA A 275 2.21 -15.56 -17.81
N LYS A 276 2.72 -14.65 -18.66
CA LYS A 276 3.85 -14.91 -19.58
C LYS A 276 5.13 -15.31 -18.81
N THR A 277 5.47 -14.59 -17.74
CA THR A 277 6.64 -14.89 -16.89
C THR A 277 6.54 -16.23 -16.17
N ARG A 278 5.33 -16.63 -15.73
CA ARG A 278 5.06 -17.93 -15.09
C ARG A 278 4.75 -19.06 -16.09
N GLN A 279 4.88 -18.81 -17.40
CA GLN A 279 4.61 -19.74 -18.51
C GLN A 279 3.21 -20.39 -18.48
N MET A 280 2.20 -19.66 -17.96
CA MET A 280 0.86 -20.21 -17.71
C MET A 280 -0.25 -19.31 -18.28
N PRO A 281 -1.46 -19.85 -18.55
CA PRO A 281 -2.61 -19.05 -18.98
C PRO A 281 -3.04 -17.99 -17.95
N TYR A 282 -3.56 -16.86 -18.43
CA TYR A 282 -4.22 -15.84 -17.60
C TYR A 282 -5.39 -16.44 -16.77
N SER A 283 -6.10 -17.40 -17.34
CA SER A 283 -7.17 -18.18 -16.70
C SER A 283 -6.70 -19.19 -15.66
N GLU A 284 -5.39 -19.40 -15.52
CA GLU A 284 -4.77 -20.22 -14.47
C GLU A 284 -4.08 -19.37 -13.40
N ILE A 285 -3.57 -18.17 -13.71
CA ILE A 285 -3.11 -17.23 -12.66
C ILE A 285 -4.24 -16.92 -11.67
N LYS A 286 -5.47 -16.76 -12.16
CA LYS A 286 -6.69 -16.60 -11.33
C LYS A 286 -7.06 -17.81 -10.47
N LYS A 287 -6.35 -18.94 -10.64
CA LYS A 287 -6.61 -20.22 -9.98
C LYS A 287 -5.38 -20.74 -9.22
N LEU A 288 -4.31 -19.96 -9.12
CA LEU A 288 -3.22 -20.26 -8.21
C LEU A 288 -3.77 -20.23 -6.77
N ASP A 289 -3.34 -21.18 -5.95
CA ASP A 289 -3.74 -21.24 -4.55
C ASP A 289 -3.37 -19.95 -3.81
N GLN A 290 -4.27 -19.51 -2.93
CA GLN A 290 -4.11 -18.31 -2.11
C GLN A 290 -2.98 -18.54 -1.08
N GLY A 291 -2.02 -17.60 -1.00
CA GLY A 291 -0.76 -17.72 -0.22
C GLY A 291 -0.82 -17.30 1.25
#